data_AF-A0A8C5XTV8-F1
#
_entry.id   AF-A0A8C5XTV8-F1
#
_cell.length_a   1.000
_cell.length_b   1.000
_cell.length_c   1.000
_cell.angle_alpha   90.00
_cell.angle_beta   90.00
_cell.angle_gamma   90.00
#
_symmetry.space_group_name_H-M   'P 1'
#
loop_
_entity.id
_entity.type
_entity.pdbx_description
1 polymer ?
#
loop_
_entity_poly.entity_id
_entity_poly.type
_entity_poly.pdbx_seq_one_letter_code
_entity_poly.pdbx_strand_id
1 'polypeptide(L)'
;MGTVVLTMKASVIEMFLVLLVTGIHSNKETTKKIKRLKFNVPQINCDVKAGKIINPEFIVKCPAGCQDPKYHVYGTDVYASYSSVCGAAVHSGVLDNSGGKILVRKVAGQSGYKGSYSNGVQSLSLPRWRESFIVSESKPQKGVTYPSALTYSSSKSPAAKAGKCSRLVNRQYCVLGDSVEINIFTGQAPLIW
;
A
#
# COMPACT_ATOMS: atom_id res chain seq x y z
N MET A 1 28.25 85.75 -20.61
CA MET A 1 29.17 84.64 -20.27
C MET A 1 28.32 83.51 -19.74
N GLY A 2 28.21 82.44 -20.54
CA GLY A 2 27.19 81.41 -20.42
C GLY A 2 27.36 80.55 -19.17
N THR A 3 26.27 80.42 -18.43
CA THR A 3 26.04 79.41 -17.42
C THR A 3 25.77 78.04 -18.08
N VAL A 4 25.95 76.97 -17.30
CA VAL A 4 25.48 75.59 -17.55
C VAL A 4 26.48 74.68 -18.28
N VAL A 5 27.65 74.46 -17.70
CA VAL A 5 28.36 73.16 -17.81
C VAL A 5 28.91 72.84 -16.42
N LEU A 6 28.62 71.64 -15.91
CA LEU A 6 28.88 71.11 -14.55
C LEU A 6 27.67 71.16 -13.59
N THR A 7 26.77 70.19 -13.72
CA THR A 7 26.26 69.35 -12.59
C THR A 7 25.66 68.02 -13.07
N MET A 8 25.99 67.54 -14.28
CA MET A 8 25.56 66.23 -14.84
C MET A 8 26.04 64.97 -14.07
N LYS A 9 26.63 65.11 -12.88
CA LYS A 9 27.17 63.98 -12.11
C LYS A 9 26.33 63.55 -10.90
N ALA A 10 25.26 64.27 -10.56
CA ALA A 10 24.39 63.91 -9.42
C ALA A 10 23.17 63.06 -9.82
N SER A 11 22.72 63.12 -11.08
CA SER A 11 21.47 62.49 -11.52
C SER A 11 21.59 60.96 -11.72
N VAL A 12 22.75 60.50 -12.19
CA VAL A 12 22.95 59.08 -12.51
C VAL A 12 23.10 58.24 -11.24
N ILE A 13 23.75 58.78 -10.19
CA ILE A 13 23.99 58.06 -8.92
C ILE A 13 22.68 57.85 -8.13
N GLU A 14 21.80 58.84 -8.11
CA GLU A 14 20.46 58.71 -7.49
C GLU A 14 19.58 57.70 -8.23
N MET A 15 19.64 57.65 -9.57
CA MET A 15 18.84 56.69 -10.34
C MET A 15 19.30 55.24 -10.12
N PHE A 16 20.59 55.01 -9.88
CA PHE A 16 21.12 53.68 -9.53
C PHE A 16 20.77 53.27 -8.09
N LEU A 17 20.70 54.21 -7.14
CA LEU A 17 20.25 53.94 -5.77
C LEU A 17 18.77 53.53 -5.73
N VAL A 18 17.90 54.16 -6.53
CA VAL A 18 16.48 53.78 -6.62
C VAL A 18 16.30 52.38 -7.24
N LEU A 19 17.15 52.01 -8.21
CA LEU A 19 17.17 50.67 -8.83
C LEU A 19 17.70 49.58 -7.89
N LEU A 20 18.64 49.90 -6.99
CA LEU A 20 19.14 48.99 -5.97
C LEU A 20 18.15 48.81 -4.80
N VAL A 21 17.33 49.82 -4.48
CA VAL A 21 16.29 49.70 -3.44
C VAL A 21 15.06 48.93 -3.94
N THR A 22 14.81 48.89 -5.27
CA THR A 22 13.66 48.19 -5.87
C THR A 22 14.01 46.81 -6.49
N GLY A 23 15.28 46.41 -6.41
CA GLY A 23 15.82 45.22 -7.08
C GLY A 23 15.89 43.94 -6.21
N ILE A 24 14.86 43.11 -6.32
CA ILE A 24 14.92 41.63 -6.37
C ILE A 24 15.50 40.90 -5.14
N HIS A 25 14.61 40.42 -4.24
CA HIS A 25 14.81 39.10 -3.64
C HIS A 25 13.49 38.38 -3.34
N SER A 26 13.30 37.29 -4.09
CA SER A 26 12.42 36.13 -3.85
C SER A 26 10.98 36.40 -3.44
N ASN A 27 10.08 36.29 -4.44
CA ASN A 27 8.79 35.64 -4.24
C ASN A 27 9.08 34.22 -3.73
N LYS A 28 9.19 34.06 -2.40
CA LYS A 28 9.09 32.76 -1.78
C LYS A 28 7.63 32.41 -1.93
N GLU A 29 7.34 31.77 -3.06
CA GLU A 29 6.09 31.14 -3.38
C GLU A 29 5.58 30.54 -2.09
N THR A 30 4.49 31.11 -1.59
CA THR A 30 3.78 30.54 -0.46
C THR A 30 3.37 29.18 -0.97
N THR A 31 4.19 28.17 -0.66
CA THR A 31 3.80 26.78 -0.68
C THR A 31 2.66 26.76 0.32
N LYS A 32 1.46 27.02 -0.20
CA LYS A 32 0.19 26.60 0.37
C LYS A 32 0.51 25.16 0.66
N LYS A 33 0.83 24.84 1.92
CA LYS A 33 0.90 23.47 2.39
C LYS A 33 -0.46 22.98 2.01
N ILE A 34 -0.56 22.32 0.85
CA ILE A 34 -1.68 21.48 0.48
C ILE A 34 -1.74 20.61 1.70
N LYS A 35 -2.70 20.91 2.60
CA LYS A 35 -2.96 20.11 3.79
C LYS A 35 -2.95 18.73 3.21
N ARG A 36 -1.91 17.93 3.50
CA ARG A 36 -1.80 16.56 3.01
C ARG A 36 -3.15 16.00 3.35
N LEU A 37 -4.02 15.83 2.34
CA LEU A 37 -5.34 15.30 2.56
C LEU A 37 -5.00 14.00 3.25
N LYS A 38 -5.39 13.87 4.53
CA LYS A 38 -5.01 12.71 5.34
C LYS A 38 -5.81 11.57 4.74
N PHE A 39 -5.27 11.04 3.65
CA PHE A 39 -5.80 9.92 2.95
C PHE A 39 -5.71 8.77 3.93
N ASN A 40 -6.87 8.26 4.35
CA ASN A 40 -6.93 7.20 5.33
C ASN A 40 -6.45 5.93 4.64
N VAL A 41 -5.17 5.59 4.87
CA VAL A 41 -4.57 4.37 4.31
C VAL A 41 -5.09 3.19 5.14
N PRO A 42 -5.72 2.19 4.52
CA PRO A 42 -6.27 1.04 5.23
C PRO A 42 -5.15 0.25 5.93
N GLN A 43 -5.36 -0.03 7.22
CA GLN A 43 -4.49 -0.91 7.99
C GLN A 43 -4.92 -2.36 7.80
N ILE A 44 -3.96 -3.27 7.60
CA ILE A 44 -4.19 -4.71 7.45
C ILE A 44 -3.43 -5.49 8.53
N ASN A 45 -3.73 -6.77 8.70
CA ASN A 45 -2.96 -7.66 9.56
C ASN A 45 -1.88 -8.41 8.77
N CYS A 46 -0.87 -8.95 9.44
CA CYS A 46 0.21 -9.71 8.80
C CYS A 46 -0.28 -11.00 8.09
N ASP A 47 -1.45 -11.55 8.43
CA ASP A 47 -2.01 -12.75 7.77
C ASP A 47 -2.76 -12.43 6.46
N VAL A 48 -2.96 -11.16 6.13
CA VAL A 48 -3.66 -10.75 4.92
C VAL A 48 -2.82 -11.07 3.68
N LYS A 49 -3.38 -11.92 2.81
CA LYS A 49 -2.79 -12.35 1.54
C LYS A 49 -3.24 -11.43 0.40
N ALA A 50 -2.35 -11.17 -0.56
CA ALA A 50 -2.65 -10.27 -1.67
C ALA A 50 -3.83 -10.75 -2.53
N GLY A 51 -3.98 -12.06 -2.71
CA GLY A 51 -5.08 -12.67 -3.48
C GLY A 51 -6.46 -12.49 -2.85
N LYS A 52 -6.55 -12.11 -1.57
CA LYS A 52 -7.84 -11.77 -0.94
C LYS A 52 -8.33 -10.36 -1.30
N ILE A 53 -7.42 -9.46 -1.66
CA ILE A 53 -7.72 -8.08 -2.02
C ILE A 53 -7.96 -8.03 -3.53
N ILE A 54 -9.04 -7.43 -4.01
CA ILE A 54 -9.39 -7.40 -5.44
C ILE A 54 -8.65 -6.27 -6.18
N ASN A 55 -8.36 -5.16 -5.48
CA ASN A 55 -7.77 -3.97 -6.10
C ASN A 55 -6.46 -4.29 -6.84
N PRO A 56 -6.30 -3.86 -8.11
CA PRO A 56 -5.09 -4.14 -8.89
C PRO A 56 -3.87 -3.37 -8.36
N GLU A 57 -4.07 -2.18 -7.80
CA GLU A 57 -3.03 -1.40 -7.16
C GLU A 57 -3.63 -0.67 -5.95
N PHE A 58 -2.93 -0.70 -4.81
CA PHE A 58 -3.43 -0.15 -3.56
C PHE A 58 -2.30 0.13 -2.55
N ILE A 59 -2.53 1.10 -1.66
CA ILE A 59 -1.63 1.37 -0.52
C ILE A 59 -2.23 0.77 0.74
N VAL A 60 -1.41 0.10 1.54
CA VAL A 60 -1.79 -0.39 2.87
C VAL A 60 -0.82 0.05 3.94
N LYS A 61 -1.27 -0.01 5.19
CA LYS A 61 -0.42 0.12 6.36
C LYS A 61 -0.27 -1.25 7.05
N CYS A 62 0.96 -1.72 7.14
CA CYS A 62 1.34 -2.95 7.85
C CYS A 62 1.67 -2.65 9.32
N PRO A 63 1.32 -3.54 10.25
CA PRO A 63 1.74 -3.47 11.64
C PRO A 63 3.20 -3.95 11.78
N ALA A 64 3.77 -3.76 12.96
CA ALA A 64 5.07 -4.34 13.31
C ALA A 64 4.99 -5.86 13.49
N GLY A 65 6.12 -6.56 13.38
CA GLY A 65 6.23 -7.97 13.78
C GLY A 65 5.73 -8.99 12.74
N CYS A 66 5.80 -8.67 11.44
CA CYS A 66 5.33 -9.57 10.38
C CYS A 66 6.39 -10.57 9.87
N GLN A 67 7.47 -10.82 10.63
CA GLN A 67 8.54 -11.77 10.29
C GLN A 67 8.25 -13.24 10.70
N ASP A 68 7.17 -13.47 11.43
CA ASP A 68 6.81 -14.80 11.94
C ASP A 68 6.58 -15.80 10.78
N PRO A 69 7.19 -17.00 10.81
CA PRO A 69 7.07 -18.00 9.74
C PRO A 69 5.64 -18.50 9.49
N LYS A 70 4.69 -18.24 10.39
CA LYS A 70 3.25 -18.49 10.13
C LYS A 70 2.70 -17.64 8.98
N TYR A 71 3.34 -16.51 8.68
CA TYR A 71 2.98 -15.63 7.57
C TYR A 71 3.76 -16.02 6.33
N HIS A 72 3.27 -17.04 5.61
CA HIS A 72 3.99 -17.57 4.46
C HIS A 72 4.18 -16.53 3.35
N VAL A 73 5.41 -16.48 2.83
CA VAL A 73 5.82 -15.67 1.67
C VAL A 73 6.33 -16.62 0.59
N TYR A 74 5.94 -16.40 -0.66
CA TYR A 74 6.35 -17.22 -1.80
C TYR A 74 6.91 -16.35 -2.91
N GLY A 75 8.15 -16.63 -3.30
CA GLY A 75 8.89 -15.86 -4.30
C GLY A 75 9.79 -14.76 -3.75
N THR A 76 10.57 -14.17 -4.65
CA THR A 76 11.53 -13.09 -4.41
C THR A 76 11.32 -12.05 -5.52
N ASP A 77 11.33 -10.77 -5.17
CA ASP A 77 10.99 -9.60 -6.01
C ASP A 77 9.54 -9.58 -6.51
N VAL A 78 9.11 -10.66 -7.17
CA VAL A 78 7.73 -10.92 -7.55
C VAL A 78 7.18 -12.01 -6.65
N TYR A 79 6.12 -11.68 -5.91
CA TYR A 79 5.54 -12.57 -4.91
C TYR A 79 4.23 -13.15 -5.43
N ALA A 80 3.99 -14.43 -5.22
CA ALA A 80 2.71 -15.05 -5.57
C ALA A 80 1.59 -14.45 -4.73
N SER A 81 0.38 -14.26 -5.28
CA SER A 81 -0.75 -13.64 -4.56
C SER A 81 -1.21 -14.43 -3.33
N TYR A 82 -0.74 -15.67 -3.15
CA TYR A 82 -0.93 -16.47 -1.95
C TYR A 82 -0.07 -16.05 -0.75
N SER A 83 0.89 -15.15 -0.97
CA SER A 83 1.82 -14.64 0.06
C SER A 83 1.17 -13.59 0.96
N SER A 84 1.64 -13.50 2.20
CA SER A 84 1.37 -12.35 3.08
C SER A 84 1.88 -11.05 2.46
N VAL A 85 1.05 -10.02 2.43
CA VAL A 85 1.41 -8.69 1.90
C VAL A 85 2.52 -8.05 2.73
N CYS A 86 2.37 -8.05 4.06
CA CYS A 86 3.34 -7.43 4.96
C CYS A 86 4.62 -8.26 5.09
N GLY A 87 4.50 -9.59 5.12
CA GLY A 87 5.67 -10.46 5.12
C GLY A 87 6.53 -10.28 3.86
N ALA A 88 5.89 -10.18 2.68
CA ALA A 88 6.58 -9.91 1.42
C ALA A 88 7.27 -8.54 1.39
N ALA A 89 6.64 -7.51 1.99
CA ALA A 89 7.22 -6.18 2.08
C ALA A 89 8.44 -6.10 3.01
N VAL A 90 8.42 -6.87 4.10
CA VAL A 90 9.60 -7.01 4.96
C VAL A 90 10.68 -7.80 4.23
N HIS A 91 10.32 -8.93 3.62
CA HIS A 91 11.24 -9.76 2.84
C HIS A 91 11.97 -8.96 1.75
N SER A 92 11.27 -8.09 1.01
CA SER A 92 11.89 -7.24 -0.03
C SER A 92 12.76 -6.10 0.52
N GLY A 93 12.68 -5.79 1.81
CA GLY A 93 13.38 -4.65 2.42
C GLY A 93 12.75 -3.29 2.12
N VAL A 94 11.60 -3.25 1.45
CA VAL A 94 10.79 -2.02 1.28
C VAL A 94 10.29 -1.51 2.62
N LEU A 95 10.06 -2.43 3.55
CA LEU A 95 9.60 -2.16 4.90
C LEU A 95 10.50 -2.87 5.91
N ASP A 96 10.74 -2.24 7.04
CA ASP A 96 11.38 -2.87 8.19
C ASP A 96 10.35 -3.58 9.08
N ASN A 97 10.81 -4.30 10.10
CA ASN A 97 9.90 -5.03 11.00
C ASN A 97 9.09 -4.10 11.93
N SER A 98 9.30 -2.78 11.89
CA SER A 98 8.51 -1.79 12.64
C SER A 98 7.15 -1.50 12.00
N GLY A 99 6.93 -1.96 10.76
CA GLY A 99 5.69 -1.73 10.03
C GLY A 99 5.65 -0.34 9.36
N GLY A 100 4.60 -0.06 8.61
CA GLY A 100 4.52 1.18 7.83
C GLY A 100 3.70 1.06 6.56
N LYS A 101 3.84 2.06 5.68
CA LYS A 101 3.02 2.17 4.47
C LYS A 101 3.77 1.64 3.26
N ILE A 102 3.08 0.85 2.46
CA ILE A 102 3.63 0.23 1.26
C ILE A 102 2.64 0.35 0.10
N LEU A 103 3.16 0.39 -1.11
CA LEU A 103 2.38 0.30 -2.34
C LEU A 103 2.47 -1.13 -2.88
N VAL A 104 1.31 -1.71 -3.14
CA VAL A 104 1.17 -3.06 -3.71
C VAL A 104 0.56 -2.94 -5.09
N ARG A 105 1.19 -3.59 -6.07
CA ARG A 105 0.66 -3.71 -7.43
C ARG A 105 0.56 -5.17 -7.83
N LYS A 106 -0.62 -5.60 -8.22
CA LYS A 106 -0.88 -6.92 -8.78
C LYS A 106 -0.40 -6.99 -10.22
N VAL A 107 0.20 -8.13 -10.58
CA VAL A 107 0.73 -8.42 -11.90
C VAL A 107 0.37 -9.86 -12.29
N ALA A 108 0.65 -10.23 -13.54
CA ALA A 108 0.41 -11.59 -14.01
C ALA A 108 1.15 -12.64 -13.15
N GLY A 109 0.56 -13.83 -13.04
CA GLY A 109 1.18 -14.99 -12.43
C GLY A 109 2.46 -15.44 -13.17
N GLN A 110 3.35 -16.11 -12.45
CA GLN A 110 4.56 -16.73 -13.02
C GLN A 110 4.44 -18.26 -13.07
N SER A 111 5.22 -18.90 -13.94
CA SER A 111 5.32 -20.37 -14.05
C SER A 111 6.13 -21.00 -12.92
N GLY A 112 6.88 -20.21 -12.16
CA GLY A 112 7.61 -20.64 -10.97
C GLY A 112 8.18 -19.45 -10.20
N TYR A 113 8.31 -19.62 -8.88
CA TYR A 113 8.82 -18.63 -7.95
C TYR A 113 9.98 -19.24 -7.17
N LYS A 114 11.07 -18.50 -7.05
CA LYS A 114 12.24 -18.90 -6.26
C LYS A 114 12.13 -18.32 -4.85
N GLY A 115 12.18 -19.19 -3.84
CA GLY A 115 12.32 -18.78 -2.44
C GLY A 115 13.74 -18.33 -2.10
N SER A 116 13.85 -17.46 -1.11
CA SER A 116 15.11 -16.95 -0.55
C SER A 116 14.91 -16.55 0.92
N TYR A 117 16.00 -16.22 1.60
CA TYR A 117 15.96 -15.67 2.95
C TYR A 117 16.51 -14.26 2.93
N SER A 118 15.68 -13.28 3.29
CA SER A 118 16.02 -11.86 3.26
C SER A 118 15.32 -11.12 4.39
N ASN A 119 16.00 -10.14 5.00
CA ASN A 119 15.42 -9.24 6.01
C ASN A 119 14.69 -9.95 7.16
N GLY A 120 15.20 -11.11 7.59
CA GLY A 120 14.62 -11.91 8.67
C GLY A 120 13.39 -12.73 8.27
N VAL A 121 12.99 -12.73 7.00
CA VAL A 121 11.85 -13.49 6.48
C VAL A 121 12.35 -14.59 5.54
N GLN A 122 11.83 -15.80 5.72
CA GLN A 122 12.03 -16.90 4.78
C GLN A 122 10.88 -16.92 3.76
N SER A 123 11.20 -16.72 2.49
CA SER A 123 10.28 -16.99 1.38
C SER A 123 10.50 -18.40 0.84
N LEU A 124 9.41 -19.04 0.40
CA LEU A 124 9.40 -20.39 -0.13
C LEU A 124 9.29 -20.36 -1.66
N SER A 125 9.82 -21.40 -2.29
CA SER A 125 9.59 -21.63 -3.71
C SER A 125 8.15 -22.09 -3.93
N LEU A 126 7.56 -21.67 -5.04
CA LEU A 126 6.22 -22.08 -5.46
C LEU A 126 6.28 -22.43 -6.95
N PRO A 127 5.61 -23.50 -7.41
CA PRO A 127 5.40 -23.73 -8.83
C PRO A 127 4.55 -22.63 -9.48
N ARG A 128 3.95 -22.93 -10.62
CA ARG A 128 3.04 -22.01 -11.31
C ARG A 128 1.93 -21.48 -10.40
N TRP A 129 1.71 -20.17 -10.43
CA TRP A 129 0.58 -19.51 -9.77
C TRP A 129 -0.10 -18.52 -10.71
N ARG A 130 -1.39 -18.23 -10.48
CA ARG A 130 -2.22 -17.47 -11.43
C ARG A 130 -2.05 -15.95 -11.37
N GLU A 131 -1.63 -15.42 -10.24
CA GLU A 131 -1.56 -13.98 -10.00
C GLU A 131 -0.37 -13.65 -9.09
N SER A 132 0.37 -12.58 -9.39
CA SER A 132 1.48 -12.15 -8.54
C SER A 132 1.26 -10.72 -8.06
N PHE A 133 2.14 -10.24 -7.21
CA PHE A 133 2.24 -8.84 -6.87
C PHE A 133 3.70 -8.42 -6.65
N ILE A 134 3.93 -7.13 -6.82
CA ILE A 134 5.17 -6.45 -6.46
C ILE A 134 4.89 -5.43 -5.37
N VAL A 135 5.89 -5.20 -4.53
CA VAL A 135 5.83 -4.25 -3.41
C VAL A 135 6.83 -3.13 -3.65
N SER A 136 6.45 -1.91 -3.29
CA SER A 136 7.30 -0.73 -3.43
C SER A 136 7.00 0.28 -2.32
N GLU A 137 7.92 1.22 -2.11
CA GLU A 137 7.73 2.29 -1.13
C GLU A 137 6.48 3.12 -1.48
N SER A 138 5.70 3.53 -0.48
CA SER A 138 4.46 4.29 -0.68
C SER A 138 4.69 5.77 -1.03
N LYS A 139 5.75 6.12 -1.75
CA LYS A 139 6.07 7.52 -2.09
C LYS A 139 4.88 8.13 -2.83
N PRO A 140 4.29 9.23 -2.32
CA PRO A 140 3.15 9.86 -2.97
C PRO A 140 3.60 10.45 -4.30
N GLN A 141 3.26 9.78 -5.40
CA GLN A 141 3.44 10.34 -6.73
C GLN A 141 2.42 11.46 -6.93
N LYS A 142 2.87 12.63 -7.40
CA LYS A 142 1.98 13.77 -7.66
C LYS A 142 0.94 13.35 -8.69
N GLY A 143 -0.35 13.45 -8.33
CA GLY A 143 -1.47 13.19 -9.23
C GLY A 143 -2.04 11.77 -9.22
N VAL A 144 -1.48 10.83 -8.44
CA VAL A 144 -2.02 9.46 -8.32
C VAL A 144 -2.92 9.36 -7.08
N THR A 145 -4.19 9.00 -7.29
CA THR A 145 -5.16 8.75 -6.22
C THR A 145 -5.38 7.26 -6.07
N TYR A 146 -5.01 6.71 -4.91
CA TYR A 146 -5.28 5.32 -4.54
C TYR A 146 -6.68 5.19 -3.90
N PRO A 147 -7.27 3.98 -3.83
CA PRO A 147 -8.54 3.76 -3.14
C PRO A 147 -8.37 3.78 -1.61
N SER A 148 -9.24 4.49 -0.89
CA SER A 148 -9.17 4.64 0.59
C SER A 148 -9.60 3.37 1.33
N ALA A 149 -10.24 2.43 0.62
CA ALA A 149 -10.74 1.18 1.15
C ALA A 149 -10.31 0.02 0.24
N LEU A 150 -10.07 -1.13 0.84
CA LEU A 150 -9.75 -2.37 0.13
C LEU A 150 -11.02 -3.18 -0.09
N THR A 151 -11.19 -3.70 -1.29
CA THR A 151 -12.27 -4.63 -1.64
C THR A 151 -11.76 -6.05 -1.47
N TYR A 152 -12.45 -6.88 -0.69
CA TYR A 152 -12.06 -8.28 -0.44
C TYR A 152 -12.94 -9.27 -1.21
N SER A 153 -12.34 -10.35 -1.72
CA SER A 153 -13.02 -11.31 -2.61
C SER A 153 -14.00 -12.27 -1.92
N SER A 154 -14.09 -12.32 -0.58
CA SER A 154 -15.07 -13.18 0.12
C SER A 154 -15.26 -12.83 1.61
N SER A 155 -16.40 -12.19 1.92
CA SER A 155 -17.21 -12.28 3.16
C SER A 155 -16.58 -12.53 4.55
N LYS A 156 -15.75 -11.61 5.07
CA LYS A 156 -15.80 -11.12 6.47
C LYS A 156 -14.65 -10.14 6.70
N SER A 157 -14.98 -8.87 6.88
CA SER A 157 -14.07 -7.91 7.52
C SER A 157 -13.82 -8.34 8.98
N PRO A 158 -12.63 -8.11 9.55
CA PRO A 158 -12.38 -8.33 10.98
C PRO A 158 -13.05 -7.21 11.80
N ALA A 159 -14.36 -7.32 11.99
CA ALA A 159 -15.06 -6.65 13.08
C ALA A 159 -15.21 -7.66 14.22
N ALA A 160 -14.65 -7.32 15.38
CA ALA A 160 -14.76 -8.09 16.59
C ALA A 160 -16.20 -8.51 16.88
N LYS A 161 -16.41 -9.81 17.12
CA LYS A 161 -17.19 -10.35 18.25
C LYS A 161 -17.11 -11.87 18.24
N ALA A 162 -16.74 -12.41 19.40
CA ALA A 162 -16.69 -13.84 19.68
C ALA A 162 -18.07 -14.47 19.45
N GLY A 163 -18.10 -15.55 18.66
CA GLY A 163 -19.21 -16.49 18.59
C GLY A 163 -18.62 -17.89 18.67
N LYS A 164 -19.02 -18.67 19.68
CA LYS A 164 -18.59 -20.07 19.82
C LYS A 164 -19.25 -20.89 18.72
N CYS A 165 -18.43 -21.67 18.00
CA CYS A 165 -18.93 -22.69 17.08
C CYS A 165 -18.38 -24.04 17.57
N SER A 166 -19.27 -24.92 18.03
CA SER A 166 -18.94 -26.27 18.46
C SER A 166 -19.07 -27.24 17.29
N ARG A 167 -18.05 -28.08 17.11
CA ARG A 167 -17.96 -29.10 16.06
C ARG A 167 -18.60 -30.38 16.57
N LEU A 168 -19.77 -30.76 16.06
CA LEU A 168 -20.30 -32.11 16.17
C LEU A 168 -20.24 -32.75 14.78
N VAL A 169 -19.88 -34.04 14.76
CA VAL A 169 -19.49 -34.86 13.61
C VAL A 169 -20.20 -34.47 12.29
N ASN A 170 -19.36 -34.10 11.32
CA ASN A 170 -19.60 -33.95 9.88
C ASN A 170 -20.72 -33.00 9.37
N ARG A 171 -21.18 -32.02 10.17
CA ARG A 171 -21.91 -30.85 9.63
C ARG A 171 -21.58 -29.58 10.42
N GLN A 172 -21.21 -28.52 9.69
CA GLN A 172 -21.01 -27.19 10.27
C GLN A 172 -22.37 -26.49 10.37
N TYR A 173 -22.92 -26.33 11.58
CA TYR A 173 -24.12 -25.52 11.82
C TYR A 173 -23.72 -24.17 12.41
N CYS A 174 -24.01 -23.09 11.69
CA CYS A 174 -23.89 -21.73 12.19
C CYS A 174 -25.31 -21.21 12.45
N VAL A 175 -25.67 -21.03 13.71
CA VAL A 175 -26.96 -20.42 14.07
C VAL A 175 -26.78 -18.90 13.98
N LEU A 176 -27.40 -18.27 12.98
CA LEU A 176 -27.63 -16.83 12.95
C LEU A 176 -29.04 -16.60 13.46
N GLY A 177 -29.23 -15.65 14.38
CA GLY A 177 -30.52 -15.34 14.98
C GLY A 177 -31.64 -15.19 13.95
N ASP A 178 -32.73 -15.90 14.21
CA ASP A 178 -34.08 -15.83 13.65
C ASP A 178 -34.22 -15.58 12.15
N SER A 179 -33.68 -16.48 11.33
CA SER A 179 -34.34 -17.06 10.13
C SER A 179 -33.45 -18.16 9.54
N VAL A 180 -33.97 -19.38 9.48
CA VAL A 180 -33.27 -20.55 8.94
C VAL A 180 -33.36 -20.51 7.42
N GLU A 181 -32.23 -20.26 6.72
CA GLU A 181 -32.11 -20.60 5.30
C GLU A 181 -31.29 -21.89 5.15
N ILE A 182 -31.96 -22.96 4.69
CA ILE A 182 -31.36 -24.26 4.44
C ILE A 182 -30.84 -24.27 3.00
N ASN A 183 -29.54 -24.09 2.79
CA ASN A 183 -28.93 -24.42 1.50
C ASN A 183 -28.45 -25.88 1.49
N ILE A 184 -29.25 -26.75 0.89
CA ILE A 184 -28.93 -28.15 0.62
C ILE A 184 -28.02 -28.18 -0.63
N PHE A 185 -26.71 -28.34 -0.45
CA PHE A 185 -25.85 -28.79 -1.55
C PHE A 185 -25.96 -30.31 -1.65
N THR A 186 -26.74 -30.79 -2.63
CA THR A 186 -26.73 -32.20 -3.04
C THR A 186 -25.39 -32.51 -3.70
N GLY A 187 -24.54 -33.25 -3.00
CA GLY A 187 -23.29 -33.78 -3.55
C GLY A 187 -23.57 -35.05 -4.34
N GLN A 188 -23.52 -34.97 -5.67
CA GLN A 188 -23.44 -36.15 -6.54
C GLN A 188 -21.96 -36.53 -6.68
N ALA A 189 -21.54 -37.64 -6.07
CA ALA A 189 -20.25 -38.28 -6.33
C ALA A 189 -20.43 -39.36 -7.42
N PRO A 190 -19.49 -39.52 -8.37
CA PRO A 190 -19.50 -40.68 -9.25
C PRO A 190 -18.94 -41.89 -8.47
N LEU A 191 -19.72 -42.98 -8.41
CA LEU A 191 -19.23 -44.27 -7.96
C LEU A 191 -18.79 -45.10 -9.18
N ILE A 192 -17.60 -45.64 -9.04
CA ILE A 192 -16.94 -46.62 -9.90
C ILE A 192 -17.48 -47.99 -9.50
N TRP A 193 -17.98 -48.77 -10.46
CA TRP A 193 -17.74 -50.18 -10.76
C TRP A 193 -18.71 -50.61 -11.86
#